data_AF-A0A1Y1JP57-F1
#
_entry.id   AF-A0A1Y1JP57-F1
#
_cell.length_a   1.000
_cell.length_b   1.000
_cell.length_c   1.000
_cell.angle_alpha   90.00
_cell.angle_beta   90.00
_cell.angle_gamma   90.00
#
_symmetry.space_group_name_H-M   'P 1'
#
loop_
_entity.id
_entity.type
_entity.pdbx_description
1 polymer ?
#
loop_
_entity_poly.entity_id
_entity_poly.type
_entity_poly.pdbx_seq_one_letter_code
_entity_poly.pdbx_strand_id
1 'polypeptide(L)'
;MKKERIHEYNVLKMKSPSKKNIDKNIFFNQWDKAIIDKDVVEYNPTLRRMRYEDHESYNIGCLLYENYTTAKLQHGSFHNICEYFKEFLDDKINKYRNNNRLCSSNKILNENLRALWKAQQESREEDVVENWCEWEPSTEYYCYAISPLKASLSTFFILLITLLLVFFIYYNHPKIKKFIYDKSYRDYVIRYFMQHLLPYRNREDFSLDFNTIRLMYTICI
;
A
#
# COMPACT_ATOMS: atom_id res chain seq x y z
N MET A 1 42.55 -34.39 -65.49
CA MET A 1 42.33 -32.99 -65.05
C MET A 1 40.92 -32.84 -64.49
N LYS A 2 40.77 -32.80 -63.17
CA LYS A 2 39.63 -32.16 -62.48
C LYS A 2 40.02 -32.03 -61.00
N LYS A 3 40.94 -31.09 -60.77
CA LYS A 3 41.31 -30.58 -59.45
C LYS A 3 40.37 -29.41 -59.12
N GLU A 4 40.12 -29.25 -57.83
CA GLU A 4 39.70 -27.99 -57.19
C GLU A 4 38.31 -27.46 -57.55
N ARG A 5 37.34 -27.82 -56.71
CA ARG A 5 36.33 -26.89 -56.17
C ARG A 5 35.65 -27.51 -54.95
N ILE A 6 36.44 -27.72 -53.89
CA ILE A 6 35.92 -27.75 -52.53
C ILE A 6 36.36 -26.41 -51.95
N HIS A 7 35.64 -25.36 -52.32
CA HIS A 7 35.76 -24.07 -51.68
C HIS A 7 35.23 -24.23 -50.26
N GLU A 8 36.15 -24.08 -49.30
CA GLU A 8 35.93 -23.58 -47.96
C GLU A 8 34.50 -23.08 -47.71
N TYR A 9 33.64 -23.97 -47.23
CA TYR A 9 32.69 -23.59 -46.19
C TYR A 9 33.51 -23.37 -44.92
N ASN A 10 34.28 -22.27 -44.92
CA ASN A 10 34.74 -21.65 -43.69
C ASN A 10 33.48 -21.18 -42.99
N VAL A 11 33.01 -22.07 -42.13
CA VAL A 11 32.12 -21.84 -41.01
C VAL A 11 32.64 -20.60 -40.28
N LEU A 12 32.15 -19.43 -40.66
CA LEU A 12 32.03 -18.28 -39.77
C LEU A 12 30.97 -18.66 -38.73
N LYS A 13 31.32 -19.62 -37.86
CA LYS A 13 30.93 -19.54 -36.46
C LYS A 13 31.58 -18.26 -35.97
N MET A 14 30.87 -17.13 -36.14
CA MET A 14 31.05 -16.03 -35.22
C MET A 14 30.96 -16.65 -33.84
N LYS A 15 32.11 -16.84 -33.18
CA LYS A 15 32.18 -17.12 -31.75
C LYS A 15 31.23 -16.12 -31.12
N SER A 16 30.13 -16.58 -30.52
CA SER A 16 29.34 -15.68 -29.70
C SER A 16 30.32 -15.05 -28.69
N PRO A 17 30.26 -13.73 -28.48
CA PRO A 17 31.16 -13.09 -27.53
C PRO A 17 31.00 -13.82 -26.20
N SER A 18 32.12 -14.26 -25.61
CA SER A 18 32.12 -14.84 -24.28
C SER A 18 31.42 -13.87 -23.34
N LYS A 19 30.30 -14.30 -22.76
CA LYS A 19 29.55 -13.47 -21.81
C LYS A 19 30.48 -13.07 -20.67
N LYS A 20 30.33 -11.83 -20.21
CA LYS A 20 31.17 -11.27 -19.15
C LYS A 20 30.50 -11.46 -17.79
N ASN A 21 31.31 -11.69 -16.75
CA ASN A 21 30.88 -11.58 -15.36
C ASN A 21 31.08 -10.14 -14.90
N ILE A 22 30.04 -9.53 -14.33
CA ILE A 22 30.03 -8.17 -13.80
C ILE A 22 29.38 -8.20 -12.43
N ASP A 23 29.80 -7.30 -11.54
CA ASP A 23 29.15 -7.08 -10.24
C ASP A 23 27.68 -6.70 -10.43
N LYS A 24 26.77 -7.51 -9.85
CA LYS A 24 25.33 -7.29 -9.88
C LYS A 24 24.90 -5.91 -9.40
N ASN A 25 25.66 -5.29 -8.49
CA ASN A 25 25.35 -3.96 -7.96
C ASN A 25 25.34 -2.87 -9.04
N ILE A 26 26.10 -3.05 -10.12
CA ILE A 26 26.08 -2.11 -11.25
C ILE A 26 24.70 -2.11 -11.91
N PHE A 27 24.14 -3.30 -12.15
CA PHE A 27 22.80 -3.45 -12.71
C PHE A 27 21.73 -2.96 -11.75
N PHE A 28 21.84 -3.28 -10.46
CA PHE A 28 20.86 -2.85 -9.46
C PHE A 28 20.77 -1.32 -9.40
N ASN A 29 21.93 -0.64 -9.36
CA ASN A 29 21.98 0.82 -9.36
C ASN A 29 21.44 1.43 -10.65
N GLN A 30 21.60 0.76 -11.79
CA GLN A 30 21.04 1.20 -13.06
C GLN A 30 19.51 1.05 -13.06
N TRP A 31 19.01 -0.13 -12.67
CA TRP A 31 17.59 -0.44 -12.68
C TRP A 31 16.81 0.39 -11.66
N ASP A 32 17.39 0.68 -10.50
CA ASP A 32 16.78 1.52 -9.45
C ASP A 32 16.60 2.98 -9.89
N LYS A 33 17.40 3.44 -10.87
CA LYS A 33 17.34 4.80 -11.43
C LYS A 33 16.46 4.89 -12.69
N ALA A 34 15.79 3.82 -13.09
CA ALA A 34 14.96 3.83 -14.29
C ALA A 34 13.85 4.89 -14.14
N ILE A 35 13.75 5.77 -15.14
CA ILE A 35 12.72 6.80 -15.21
C ILE A 35 11.61 6.24 -16.09
N ILE A 36 10.39 6.33 -15.58
CA ILE A 36 9.21 5.79 -16.25
C ILE A 36 8.67 6.86 -17.19
N ASP A 37 8.43 6.48 -18.43
CA ASP A 37 7.72 7.34 -19.36
C ASP A 37 6.24 7.42 -18.94
N LYS A 38 5.74 8.65 -18.75
CA LYS A 38 4.35 8.87 -18.34
C LYS A 38 3.36 8.38 -19.39
N ASP A 39 3.74 8.42 -20.67
CA ASP A 39 2.87 8.02 -21.76
C ASP A 39 2.67 6.49 -21.76
N VAL A 40 3.74 5.74 -21.48
CA VAL A 40 3.73 4.27 -21.35
C VAL A 40 2.77 3.80 -20.24
N VAL A 41 2.73 4.54 -19.12
CA VAL A 41 1.84 4.24 -18.00
C VAL A 41 0.36 4.36 -18.40
N GLU A 42 0.03 5.32 -19.25
CA GLU A 42 -1.34 5.60 -19.64
C GLU A 42 -1.92 4.49 -20.55
N TYR A 43 -1.07 3.89 -21.39
CA TYR A 43 -1.45 2.80 -22.31
C TYR A 43 -1.40 1.41 -21.69
N ASN A 44 -0.65 1.19 -20.59
CA ASN A 44 -0.61 -0.12 -19.93
C ASN A 44 -1.75 -0.24 -18.88
N PRO A 45 -2.78 -1.08 -19.13
CA PRO A 45 -3.94 -1.17 -18.24
C PRO A 45 -3.60 -1.69 -16.84
N THR A 46 -2.57 -2.55 -16.71
CA THR A 46 -2.12 -3.08 -15.43
C THR A 46 -1.40 -2.02 -14.62
N LEU A 47 -0.43 -1.30 -15.22
CA LEU A 47 0.24 -0.18 -14.54
C LEU A 47 -0.75 0.93 -14.14
N ARG A 48 -1.70 1.25 -15.03
CA ARG A 48 -2.76 2.20 -14.73
C ARG A 48 -3.59 1.77 -13.54
N ARG A 49 -3.97 0.49 -13.44
CA ARG A 49 -4.71 -0.05 -12.28
C ARG A 49 -3.88 0.09 -11.01
N MET A 50 -2.63 -0.38 -11.03
CA MET A 50 -1.73 -0.31 -9.88
C MET A 50 -1.59 1.11 -9.34
N ARG A 51 -1.52 2.12 -10.23
CA ARG A 51 -1.42 3.53 -9.86
C ARG A 51 -2.57 4.00 -8.96
N TYR A 52 -3.78 3.47 -9.14
CA TYR A 52 -4.94 3.83 -8.32
C TYR A 52 -5.08 3.00 -7.05
N GLU A 53 -4.51 1.80 -7.02
CA GLU A 53 -4.63 0.87 -5.89
C GLU A 53 -3.59 1.15 -4.80
N ASP A 54 -2.31 1.22 -5.18
CA ASP A 54 -1.21 1.37 -4.23
C ASP A 54 0.05 1.95 -4.91
N HIS A 55 0.49 3.12 -4.45
CA HIS A 55 1.57 3.87 -5.09
C HIS A 55 2.93 3.15 -5.01
N GLU A 56 3.23 2.46 -3.91
CA GLU A 56 4.49 1.72 -3.78
C GLU A 56 4.52 0.49 -4.70
N SER A 57 3.43 -0.26 -4.73
CA SER A 57 3.22 -1.39 -5.66
C SER A 57 3.35 -0.94 -7.11
N TYR A 58 2.74 0.20 -7.45
CA TYR A 58 2.86 0.82 -8.76
C TYR A 58 4.31 1.11 -9.14
N ASN A 59 5.11 1.68 -8.24
CA ASN A 59 6.53 1.94 -8.50
C ASN A 59 7.29 0.64 -8.81
N ILE A 60 7.01 -0.45 -8.10
CA ILE A 60 7.62 -1.77 -8.37
C ILE A 60 7.20 -2.28 -9.76
N GLY A 61 5.91 -2.19 -10.08
CA GLY A 61 5.39 -2.59 -11.39
C GLY A 61 6.06 -1.83 -12.54
N CYS A 62 6.29 -0.54 -12.34
CA CYS A 62 7.00 0.28 -13.31
C CYS A 62 8.49 -0.08 -13.45
N LEU A 63 9.20 -0.32 -12.33
CA LEU A 63 10.58 -0.79 -12.37
C LEU A 63 10.71 -2.12 -13.15
N LEU A 64 9.76 -3.03 -12.96
CA LEU A 64 9.68 -4.27 -13.73
C LEU A 64 9.47 -3.97 -15.21
N TYR A 65 8.50 -3.12 -15.54
CA TYR A 65 8.15 -2.81 -16.92
C TYR A 65 9.31 -2.19 -17.69
N GLU A 66 9.94 -1.15 -17.14
CA GLU A 66 11.03 -0.40 -17.79
C GLU A 66 12.29 -1.25 -17.96
N ASN A 67 12.66 -1.99 -16.92
CA ASN A 67 13.94 -2.69 -16.90
C ASN A 67 13.89 -4.05 -17.60
N TYR A 68 12.71 -4.63 -17.86
CA TYR A 68 12.59 -5.96 -18.46
C TYR A 68 13.31 -6.04 -19.81
N THR A 69 13.05 -5.10 -20.73
CA THR A 69 13.67 -5.09 -22.06
C THR A 69 15.18 -4.89 -21.97
N THR A 70 15.62 -3.98 -21.08
CA THR A 70 17.04 -3.71 -20.86
C THR A 70 17.76 -4.94 -20.30
N ALA A 71 17.19 -5.62 -19.32
CA ALA A 71 17.74 -6.85 -18.75
C ALA A 71 17.79 -7.98 -19.79
N LYS A 72 16.74 -8.13 -20.62
CA LYS A 72 16.74 -9.08 -21.74
C LYS A 72 17.87 -8.81 -22.73
N LEU A 73 18.14 -7.55 -23.09
CA LEU A 73 19.25 -7.19 -23.96
C LEU A 73 20.61 -7.48 -23.30
N GLN A 74 20.75 -7.15 -22.02
CA GLN A 74 21.96 -7.39 -21.23
C GLN A 74 22.28 -8.89 -21.11
N HIS A 75 21.27 -9.78 -21.06
CA HIS A 75 21.46 -11.23 -21.02
C HIS A 75 22.28 -11.77 -22.21
N GLY A 76 22.23 -11.11 -23.38
CA GLY A 76 23.05 -11.46 -24.54
C GLY A 76 24.56 -11.24 -24.32
N SER A 77 24.92 -10.30 -23.43
CA SER A 77 26.31 -9.87 -23.21
C SER A 77 26.88 -10.31 -21.85
N PHE A 78 26.03 -10.60 -20.87
CA PHE A 78 26.41 -10.85 -19.48
C PHE A 78 25.80 -12.13 -18.95
N HIS A 79 26.55 -12.83 -18.10
CA HIS A 79 26.04 -13.98 -17.37
C HIS A 79 25.09 -13.54 -16.26
N ASN A 80 24.19 -14.45 -15.86
CA ASN A 80 23.35 -14.35 -14.66
C ASN A 80 22.39 -13.14 -14.59
N ILE A 81 22.18 -12.41 -15.70
CA ILE A 81 21.28 -11.25 -15.71
C ILE A 81 19.85 -11.60 -15.27
N CYS A 82 19.34 -12.77 -15.67
CA CYS A 82 18.03 -13.22 -15.22
C CYS A 82 18.01 -13.39 -13.69
N GLU A 83 19.01 -14.04 -13.10
CA GLU A 83 19.12 -14.22 -11.64
C GLU A 83 19.24 -12.88 -10.92
N TYR A 84 20.06 -11.96 -11.44
CA TYR A 84 20.20 -10.63 -10.87
C TYR A 84 18.90 -9.83 -10.95
N PHE A 85 18.18 -9.93 -12.07
CA PHE A 85 16.93 -9.20 -12.23
C PHE A 85 15.84 -9.73 -11.30
N LYS A 86 15.76 -11.05 -11.11
CA LYS A 86 14.89 -11.68 -10.12
C LYS A 86 15.22 -11.19 -8.71
N GLU A 87 16.50 -11.27 -8.33
CA GLU A 87 16.95 -10.84 -7.01
C GLU A 87 16.63 -9.36 -6.74
N PHE A 88 16.83 -8.50 -7.75
CA PHE A 88 16.47 -7.09 -7.67
C PHE A 88 14.96 -6.88 -7.43
N LEU A 89 14.11 -7.56 -8.20
CA LEU A 89 12.65 -7.46 -8.04
C LEU A 89 12.21 -7.99 -6.68
N ASP A 90 12.76 -9.13 -6.26
CA ASP A 90 12.46 -9.74 -4.98
C ASP A 90 12.86 -8.83 -3.80
N ASP A 91 13.99 -8.13 -3.88
CA ASP A 91 14.39 -7.12 -2.89
C ASP A 91 13.34 -5.99 -2.78
N LYS A 92 12.87 -5.45 -3.91
CA LYS A 92 11.83 -4.41 -3.91
C LYS A 92 10.52 -4.90 -3.31
N ILE A 93 10.10 -6.11 -3.69
CA ILE A 93 8.88 -6.75 -3.19
C ILE A 93 8.98 -7.03 -1.69
N ASN A 94 10.13 -7.52 -1.21
CA ASN A 94 10.36 -7.78 0.21
C ASN A 94 10.35 -6.49 1.03
N LYS A 95 10.95 -5.42 0.52
CA LYS A 95 10.88 -4.09 1.15
C LYS A 95 9.44 -3.61 1.28
N TYR A 96 8.64 -3.72 0.21
CA TYR A 96 7.23 -3.39 0.26
C TYR A 96 6.46 -4.23 1.28
N ARG A 97 6.64 -5.56 1.27
CA ARG A 97 5.98 -6.49 2.22
C ARG A 97 6.31 -6.21 3.68
N ASN A 98 7.55 -5.81 3.96
CA ASN A 98 7.97 -5.45 5.30
C ASN A 98 7.22 -4.23 5.83
N ASN A 99 6.91 -3.27 4.93
CA ASN A 99 6.16 -2.06 5.25
C ASN A 99 4.63 -2.27 5.20
N ASN A 100 4.16 -3.13 4.30
CA ASN A 100 2.75 -3.43 4.08
C ASN A 100 2.47 -4.92 4.25
N ARG A 101 2.01 -5.31 5.45
CA ARG A 101 1.71 -6.70 5.78
C ARG A 101 0.23 -7.08 5.54
N LEU A 102 -0.55 -6.28 4.81
CA LEU A 102 -1.92 -6.66 4.44
C LEU A 102 -1.92 -7.78 3.40
N CYS A 103 -2.58 -8.90 3.67
CA CYS A 103 -2.66 -10.00 2.70
C CYS A 103 -3.38 -9.58 1.41
N SER A 104 -4.42 -8.75 1.49
CA SER A 104 -5.14 -8.26 0.31
C SER A 104 -4.25 -7.43 -0.62
N SER A 105 -3.46 -6.51 -0.05
CA SER A 105 -2.55 -5.66 -0.83
C SER A 105 -1.42 -6.47 -1.46
N ASN A 106 -0.84 -7.43 -0.73
CA ASN A 106 0.21 -8.29 -1.29
C ASN A 106 -0.30 -9.28 -2.34
N LYS A 107 -1.55 -9.76 -2.21
CA LYS A 107 -2.19 -10.56 -3.23
C LYS A 107 -2.34 -9.77 -4.54
N ILE A 108 -2.87 -8.55 -4.44
CA ILE A 108 -3.05 -7.64 -5.59
C ILE A 108 -1.70 -7.32 -6.24
N LEU A 109 -0.66 -7.03 -5.45
CA LEU A 109 0.70 -6.84 -5.96
C LEU A 109 1.15 -8.05 -6.79
N ASN A 110 1.06 -9.26 -6.24
CA ASN A 110 1.49 -10.48 -6.92
C ASN A 110 0.73 -10.71 -8.23
N GLU A 111 -0.59 -10.52 -8.23
CA GLU A 111 -1.44 -10.67 -9.41
C GLU A 111 -1.04 -9.67 -10.51
N ASN A 112 -0.85 -8.41 -10.15
CA ASN A 112 -0.46 -7.36 -11.09
C ASN A 112 0.96 -7.58 -11.64
N LEU A 113 1.93 -7.96 -10.81
CA LEU A 113 3.30 -8.23 -11.27
C LEU A 113 3.37 -9.45 -12.20
N ARG A 114 2.61 -10.52 -11.91
CA ARG A 114 2.48 -11.68 -12.82
C ARG A 114 1.90 -11.28 -14.17
N ALA A 115 0.84 -10.46 -14.16
CA ALA A 115 0.23 -9.97 -15.39
C ALA A 115 1.20 -9.12 -16.22
N LEU A 116 1.98 -8.23 -15.58
CA LEU A 116 3.00 -7.45 -16.27
C LEU A 116 4.10 -8.31 -16.86
N TRP A 117 4.63 -9.27 -16.09
CA TRP A 117 5.70 -10.16 -16.54
C TRP A 117 5.26 -10.98 -17.76
N LYS A 118 4.05 -11.55 -17.69
CA LYS A 118 3.46 -12.32 -18.79
C LYS A 118 3.25 -11.45 -20.04
N ALA A 119 2.70 -10.25 -19.88
CA ALA A 119 2.52 -9.32 -21.01
C ALA A 119 3.87 -8.97 -21.67
N GLN A 120 4.94 -8.80 -20.89
CA GLN A 120 6.28 -8.56 -21.43
C GLN A 120 6.81 -9.75 -22.23
N GLN A 121 6.53 -10.99 -21.80
CA GLN A 121 6.89 -12.20 -22.54
C GLN A 121 6.11 -12.33 -23.86
N GLU A 122 4.81 -12.00 -23.86
CA GLU A 122 3.90 -12.18 -25.00
C GLU A 122 3.99 -11.05 -26.05
N SER A 123 4.46 -9.86 -25.68
CA SER A 123 4.43 -8.65 -26.52
C SER A 123 5.33 -8.64 -27.76
N ARG A 124 6.01 -9.74 -28.11
CA ARG A 124 6.86 -9.80 -29.32
C ARG A 124 6.64 -11.08 -30.11
N GLU A 125 5.94 -10.90 -31.22
CA GLU A 125 5.73 -11.85 -32.30
C GLU A 125 7.05 -12.24 -32.99
N GLU A 126 7.07 -13.50 -33.43
CA GLU A 126 7.85 -14.05 -34.53
C GLU A 126 9.37 -14.15 -34.33
N ASP A 127 9.83 -15.40 -34.32
CA ASP A 127 11.21 -15.87 -34.40
C ASP A 127 11.93 -16.05 -33.06
N VAL A 128 11.70 -17.24 -32.51
CA VAL A 128 12.54 -17.94 -31.51
C VAL A 128 12.75 -17.13 -30.22
N VAL A 129 11.66 -16.91 -29.49
CA VAL A 129 11.73 -16.37 -28.13
C VAL A 129 11.71 -17.53 -27.15
N GLU A 130 12.88 -18.13 -26.91
CA GLU A 130 13.07 -18.81 -25.62
C GLU A 130 12.75 -17.79 -24.52
N ASN A 131 11.92 -18.18 -23.53
CA ASN A 131 11.67 -17.36 -22.36
C ASN A 131 13.02 -17.11 -21.67
N TRP A 132 13.64 -15.95 -21.95
CA TRP A 132 14.99 -15.62 -21.50
C TRP A 132 15.12 -15.63 -19.96
N CYS A 133 13.98 -15.49 -19.28
CA CYS A 133 13.87 -15.51 -17.85
C CYS A 133 12.46 -15.93 -17.43
N GLU A 134 12.36 -16.99 -16.63
CA GLU A 134 11.12 -17.40 -15.94
C GLU A 134 11.12 -16.84 -14.53
N TRP A 135 10.11 -16.08 -14.14
CA TRP A 135 10.00 -15.52 -12.79
C TRP A 135 8.55 -15.46 -12.35
N GLU A 136 8.34 -15.72 -11.07
CA GLU A 136 7.08 -15.41 -10.38
C GLU A 136 7.40 -14.74 -9.04
N PRO A 137 6.61 -13.75 -8.61
CA PRO A 137 6.74 -13.20 -7.28
C PRO A 137 6.43 -14.28 -6.23
N SER A 138 7.29 -14.39 -5.22
CA SER A 138 7.12 -15.35 -4.12
C SER A 138 5.76 -15.20 -3.45
N THR A 139 5.09 -16.32 -3.18
CA THR A 139 3.84 -16.36 -2.39
C THR A 139 4.09 -16.64 -0.91
N GLU A 140 5.32 -16.96 -0.53
CA GLU A 140 5.73 -17.25 0.83
C GLU A 140 6.11 -15.95 1.55
N TYR A 141 5.14 -15.33 2.21
CA TYR A 141 5.37 -14.14 3.03
C TYR A 141 4.41 -14.09 4.22
N TYR A 142 4.85 -13.45 5.31
CA TYR A 142 4.01 -13.21 6.47
C TYR A 142 3.09 -12.01 6.20
N CYS A 143 1.78 -12.22 6.34
CA CYS A 143 0.79 -11.16 6.24
C CYS A 143 -0.34 -11.37 7.25
N TYR A 144 -1.06 -10.29 7.57
CA TYR A 144 -2.28 -10.34 8.36
C TYR A 144 -3.50 -10.20 7.44
N ALA A 145 -4.49 -11.08 7.64
CA ALA A 145 -5.78 -11.00 6.99
C ALA A 145 -6.74 -10.19 7.87
N ILE A 146 -7.25 -9.07 7.35
CA ILE A 146 -8.39 -8.40 7.98
C ILE A 146 -9.61 -9.26 7.66
N SER A 147 -10.16 -9.94 8.68
CA SER A 147 -11.38 -10.73 8.49
C SER A 147 -12.53 -9.80 8.06
N PRO A 148 -13.23 -10.09 6.95
CA PRO A 148 -14.37 -9.28 6.51
C PRO A 148 -15.48 -9.20 7.57
N LEU A 149 -15.58 -10.23 8.44
CA LEU A 149 -16.49 -10.22 9.58
C LEU A 149 -16.16 -9.10 10.58
N LYS A 150 -14.88 -8.84 10.84
CA LYS A 150 -14.45 -7.80 11.80
C LYS A 150 -14.71 -6.40 11.25
N ALA A 151 -14.49 -6.20 9.95
CA ALA A 151 -14.80 -4.92 9.30
C ALA A 151 -16.32 -4.64 9.30
N SER A 152 -17.14 -5.65 8.94
CA SER A 152 -18.61 -5.55 8.92
C SER A 152 -19.23 -5.31 10.31
N LEU A 153 -18.74 -6.01 11.33
CA LEU A 153 -19.20 -5.80 12.71
C LEU A 153 -18.84 -4.39 13.19
N SER A 154 -17.64 -3.90 12.87
CA SER A 154 -17.22 -2.55 13.27
C SER A 154 -18.12 -1.47 12.66
N THR A 155 -18.45 -1.55 11.37
CA THR A 155 -19.37 -0.58 10.74
C THR A 155 -20.77 -0.67 11.30
N PHE A 156 -21.28 -1.88 11.59
CA PHE A 156 -22.58 -2.05 12.24
C PHE A 156 -22.63 -1.36 13.62
N PHE A 157 -21.61 -1.57 14.46
CA PHE A 157 -21.55 -0.91 15.77
C PHE A 157 -21.45 0.62 15.66
N ILE A 158 -20.67 1.14 14.71
CA ILE A 158 -20.57 2.59 14.46
C ILE A 158 -21.94 3.16 14.04
N LEU A 159 -22.63 2.50 13.11
CA LEU A 159 -23.98 2.91 12.68
C LEU A 159 -24.97 2.88 13.84
N LEU A 160 -24.95 1.82 14.65
CA LEU A 160 -25.79 1.69 15.84
C LEU A 160 -25.54 2.83 16.84
N ILE A 161 -24.27 3.11 17.16
CA ILE A 161 -23.89 4.21 18.07
C ILE A 161 -24.36 5.55 17.50
N THR A 162 -24.18 5.78 16.21
CA THR A 162 -24.61 7.02 15.55
C THR A 162 -26.13 7.20 15.64
N LEU A 163 -26.90 6.12 15.40
CA LEU A 163 -28.35 6.12 15.53
C LEU A 163 -28.80 6.41 16.97
N LEU A 164 -28.16 5.77 17.95
CA LEU A 164 -28.44 6.01 19.37
C LEU A 164 -28.14 7.45 19.79
N LEU A 165 -27.03 8.04 19.31
CA LEU A 165 -26.67 9.43 19.59
C LEU A 165 -27.69 10.40 18.97
N VAL A 166 -28.08 10.19 17.71
CA VAL A 166 -29.10 11.00 17.04
C VAL A 166 -30.42 10.91 17.79
N PHE A 167 -30.85 9.70 18.17
CA PHE A 167 -32.08 9.50 18.94
C PHE A 167 -32.01 10.16 20.32
N PHE A 168 -30.87 10.04 21.00
CA PHE A 168 -30.65 10.67 22.30
C PHE A 168 -30.74 12.20 22.21
N ILE A 169 -30.10 12.81 21.21
CA ILE A 169 -30.15 14.25 20.96
C ILE A 169 -31.58 14.68 20.62
N TYR A 170 -32.27 13.97 19.74
CA TYR A 170 -33.63 14.27 19.34
C TYR A 170 -34.61 14.21 20.51
N TYR A 171 -34.60 13.10 21.27
CA TYR A 171 -35.51 12.89 22.40
C TYR A 171 -35.26 13.91 23.53
N ASN A 172 -33.99 14.24 23.80
CA ASN A 172 -33.64 15.20 24.83
C ASN A 172 -33.59 16.65 24.34
N HIS A 173 -33.89 16.91 23.06
CA HIS A 173 -33.80 18.25 22.47
C HIS A 173 -34.54 19.34 23.28
N PRO A 174 -35.78 19.13 23.79
CA PRO A 174 -36.45 20.14 24.61
C PRO A 174 -35.73 20.42 25.92
N LYS A 175 -35.18 19.38 26.57
CA LYS A 175 -34.43 19.50 27.82
C LYS A 175 -33.07 20.17 27.60
N ILE A 176 -32.38 19.82 26.52
CA ILE A 176 -31.12 20.44 26.10
C ILE A 176 -31.36 21.92 25.78
N LYS A 177 -32.39 22.24 25.00
CA LYS A 177 -32.78 23.63 24.70
C LYS A 177 -33.08 24.40 25.99
N LYS A 178 -33.87 23.82 26.90
CA LYS A 178 -34.16 24.45 28.20
C LYS A 178 -32.88 24.67 29.02
N PHE A 179 -31.99 23.69 29.07
CA PHE A 179 -30.70 23.82 29.77
C PHE A 179 -29.78 24.91 29.18
N ILE A 180 -29.76 25.08 27.85
CA ILE A 180 -28.93 26.08 27.18
C ILE A 180 -29.48 27.49 27.40
N TYR A 181 -30.80 27.68 27.21
CA TYR A 181 -31.40 29.01 27.11
C TYR A 181 -32.03 29.52 28.42
N ASP A 182 -32.40 28.66 29.36
CA ASP A 182 -32.98 29.05 30.64
C ASP A 182 -31.92 29.02 31.75
N LYS A 183 -31.43 30.21 32.12
CA LYS A 183 -30.42 30.38 33.17
C LYS A 183 -30.89 29.83 34.52
N SER A 184 -32.17 30.03 34.88
CA SER A 184 -32.72 29.58 36.16
C SER A 184 -32.80 28.06 36.21
N TYR A 185 -33.23 27.44 35.11
CA TYR A 185 -33.27 25.98 34.97
C TYR A 185 -31.86 25.37 34.98
N ARG A 186 -30.90 25.98 34.28
CA ARG A 186 -29.49 25.57 34.30
C ARG A 186 -28.90 25.60 35.71
N ASP A 187 -29.08 26.72 36.42
CA ASP A 187 -28.58 26.87 37.79
C ASP A 187 -29.23 25.85 38.74
N TYR A 188 -30.53 25.58 38.57
CA TYR A 188 -31.24 24.53 39.33
C TYR A 188 -30.65 23.14 39.09
N VAL A 189 -30.44 22.75 37.82
CA VAL A 189 -29.89 21.43 37.47
C VAL A 189 -28.46 21.26 38.00
N ILE A 190 -27.62 22.31 37.89
CA ILE A 190 -26.26 22.27 38.44
C ILE A 190 -26.31 22.12 39.97
N ARG A 191 -27.16 22.87 40.67
CA ARG A 191 -27.35 22.71 42.13
C ARG A 191 -27.78 21.31 42.50
N TYR A 192 -28.75 20.76 41.76
CA TYR A 192 -29.29 19.42 42.00
C TYR A 192 -28.19 18.35 41.93
N PHE A 193 -27.36 18.36 40.88
CA PHE A 193 -26.27 17.40 40.75
C PHE A 193 -25.15 17.62 41.78
N MET A 194 -24.78 18.87 42.05
CA MET A 194 -23.75 19.18 43.06
C MET A 194 -24.14 18.71 44.45
N GLN A 195 -25.41 18.88 44.84
CA GLN A 195 -25.94 18.40 46.11
C GLN A 195 -25.97 16.87 46.20
N HIS A 196 -26.10 16.18 45.07
CA HIS A 196 -26.11 14.72 45.02
C HIS A 196 -24.69 14.11 45.05
N LEU A 197 -23.70 14.81 44.48
CA LEU A 197 -22.32 14.35 44.40
C LEU A 197 -21.48 14.69 45.64
N LEU A 198 -21.84 15.76 46.37
CA LEU A 198 -21.13 16.20 47.55
C LEU A 198 -22.04 16.16 48.78
N PRO A 199 -21.76 15.30 49.79
CA PRO A 199 -22.57 15.21 51.00
C PRO A 199 -22.26 16.41 51.92
N TYR A 200 -22.81 17.58 51.60
CA TYR A 200 -22.70 18.75 52.47
C TYR A 200 -23.67 18.66 53.65
N ARG A 201 -23.15 18.93 54.85
CA ARG A 201 -23.83 18.74 56.14
C ARG A 201 -24.84 19.85 56.48
N ASN A 202 -24.75 21.04 55.87
CA ASN A 202 -25.67 22.16 56.07
C ASN A 202 -26.08 22.78 54.72
N ARG A 203 -27.39 23.03 54.55
CA ARG A 203 -28.02 23.41 53.27
C ARG A 203 -27.95 24.91 52.94
N GLU A 204 -27.54 25.76 53.87
CA GLU A 204 -27.67 27.22 53.76
C GLU A 204 -26.44 27.91 53.12
N ASP A 205 -25.30 27.22 52.99
CA ASP A 205 -24.03 27.85 52.58
C ASP A 205 -23.75 27.81 51.06
N PHE A 206 -24.62 27.20 50.24
CA PHE A 206 -24.32 27.03 48.81
C PHE A 206 -24.79 28.23 47.97
N SER A 207 -23.99 29.30 47.97
CA SER A 207 -24.10 30.36 46.96
C SER A 207 -23.33 29.98 45.70
N LEU A 208 -24.04 29.88 44.58
CA LEU A 208 -23.49 29.50 43.28
C LEU A 208 -22.92 30.75 42.59
N ASP A 209 -21.93 31.37 43.22
CA ASP A 209 -21.15 32.44 42.58
C ASP A 209 -20.18 31.81 41.56
N PHE A 210 -19.96 32.53 40.46
CA PHE A 210 -19.06 32.12 39.36
C PHE A 210 -17.64 31.84 39.87
N ASN A 211 -17.22 32.51 40.94
CA ASN A 211 -15.93 32.29 41.59
C ASN A 211 -15.85 30.90 42.26
N THR A 212 -16.94 30.39 42.82
CA THR A 212 -17.01 29.07 43.47
C THR A 212 -16.92 27.94 42.43
N ILE A 213 -17.55 28.11 41.27
CA ILE A 213 -17.45 27.16 40.14
C ILE A 213 -16.03 27.12 39.59
N ARG A 214 -15.38 28.29 39.45
CA ARG A 214 -14.00 28.39 38.98
C ARG A 214 -13.01 27.72 39.95
N LEU A 215 -13.25 27.81 41.25
CA LEU A 215 -12.44 27.14 42.27
C LEU A 215 -12.53 25.62 42.18
N MET A 216 -13.74 25.06 41.94
CA MET A 216 -13.92 23.61 41.79
C MET A 216 -13.24 23.04 40.53
N TYR A 217 -13.25 23.77 39.41
CA TYR A 217 -12.51 23.36 38.21
C TYR A 217 -10.99 23.36 38.41
N THR A 218 -10.48 24.14 39.35
CA THR A 218 -9.04 24.24 39.64
C THR A 218 -8.57 23.13 40.60
N ILE A 219 -9.49 22.49 41.34
CA ILE A 219 -9.18 21.42 42.32
C ILE A 219 -9.28 20.02 41.69
N CYS A 220 -9.89 19.88 40.51
CA CYS A 220 -10.05 18.60 39.79
C CYS A 220 -9.08 18.39 38.61
N ILE A 221 -7.99 19.16 38.53
CA ILE A 221 -6.80 18.89 37.69
C ILE A 221 -5.65 18.57 38.63
#